data_AF-A0A933ID91-F1
#
_entry.id   AF-A0A933ID91-F1
#
_cell.length_a   1.000
_cell.length_b   1.000
_cell.length_c   1.000
_cell.angle_alpha   90.00
_cell.angle_beta   90.00
_cell.angle_gamma   90.00
#
_symmetry.space_group_name_H-M   'P 1'
#
loop_
_entity.id
_entity.type
_entity.pdbx_description
1 polymer ?
#
loop_
_entity_poly.entity_id
_entity_poly.type
_entity_poly.pdbx_seq_one_letter_code
_entity_poly.pdbx_strand_id
1 'polypeptide(L)' 'GGAKSWLPILSRLCWTGGKIILSGFQAPGEGAVVAALGGANLRRLDRRAEGGWITFLLEKQP' A
#
# COMPACT_ATOMS: atom_id res chain seq x y z
N GLY A 1 -7.35 -12.15 8.61
CA GLY A 1 -6.01 -11.55 8.49
C GLY A 1 -5.77 -11.15 7.06
N GLY A 2 -5.11 -10.03 6.80
CA GLY A 2 -4.88 -9.50 5.43
C GLY A 2 -4.43 -8.05 5.45
N ALA A 3 -4.24 -7.45 4.28
CA ALA A 3 -3.83 -6.04 4.10
C ALA A 3 -4.48 -5.05 5.09
N LYS A 4 -5.78 -5.18 5.34
CA LYS A 4 -6.55 -4.35 6.29
C LYS A 4 -6.01 -4.33 7.72
N SER A 5 -5.29 -5.36 8.18
CA SER A 5 -4.78 -5.42 9.56
C SER A 5 -3.40 -4.78 9.73
N TRP A 6 -2.54 -4.77 8.70
CA TRP A 6 -1.17 -4.27 8.81
C TRP A 6 -0.92 -2.93 8.12
N LEU A 7 -1.67 -2.57 7.06
CA LEU A 7 -1.51 -1.27 6.40
C LEU A 7 -1.70 -0.08 7.37
N PRO A 8 -2.71 -0.09 8.27
CA PRO A 8 -2.86 1.00 9.24
C PRO A 8 -1.69 1.12 10.21
N ILE A 9 -1.02 0.01 10.55
CA ILE A 9 0.17 0.02 11.41
C ILE A 9 1.33 0.71 10.69
N LEU A 10 1.61 0.33 9.43
CA LEU A 10 2.64 1.00 8.63
C LEU A 10 2.34 2.48 8.42
N SER A 11 1.08 2.82 8.17
CA SER A 11 0.64 4.21 8.00
C SER A 11 0.95 5.07 9.24
N ARG A 12 0.75 4.53 10.46
CA ARG A 12 1.07 5.25 11.72
C ARG A 12 2.56 5.47 11.94
N LEU A 13 3.41 4.64 11.34
CA LEU A 13 4.87 4.79 11.41
C LEU A 13 5.40 5.84 10.41
N CYS A 14 4.54 6.32 9.50
CA CYS A 14 4.90 7.29 8.48
C CYS A 14 4.26 8.65 8.79
N TRP A 15 5.05 9.73 8.68
CA TRP A 15 4.51 11.08 8.81
C TRP A 15 3.65 11.45 7.60
N THR A 16 2.75 12.42 7.77
CA THR A 16 1.95 12.97 6.66
C THR A 16 2.85 13.44 5.52
N GLY A 17 2.51 13.02 4.28
CA GLY A 17 3.31 13.24 3.08
C GLY A 17 4.46 12.23 2.88
N GLY A 18 4.77 11.42 3.90
CA GLY A 18 5.78 10.38 3.84
C GLY A 18 5.44 9.28 2.83
N LYS A 19 6.48 8.63 2.31
CA LYS A 19 6.38 7.64 1.23
C LYS A 19 6.55 6.23 1.77
N ILE A 20 5.74 5.31 1.26
CA ILE A 20 5.84 3.89 1.58
C ILE A 20 5.95 3.14 0.25
N ILE A 21 6.98 2.30 0.14
CA ILE A 21 7.14 1.38 -1.00
C ILE A 21 6.77 0.00 -0.52
N LEU A 22 5.77 -0.61 -1.16
CA LEU A 22 5.36 -1.98 -0.89
C LEU A 22 5.60 -2.79 -2.17
N SER A 23 6.42 -3.84 -2.10
CA SER A 23 6.75 -4.70 -3.25
C SER A 23 6.53 -6.17 -2.90
N GLY A 24 6.57 -7.04 -3.92
CA GLY A 24 6.40 -8.48 -3.73
C GLY A 24 4.95 -8.96 -3.78
N PHE A 25 4.03 -8.20 -4.37
CA PHE A 25 2.65 -8.67 -4.57
C PHE A 25 2.47 -9.34 -5.93
N GLN A 26 1.59 -10.33 -6.01
CA GLN A 26 1.02 -10.86 -7.26
C GLN A 26 -0.50 -10.70 -7.19
N ALA A 27 -1.23 -10.87 -8.30
CA ALA A 27 -2.69 -10.98 -8.23
C ALA A 27 -3.04 -12.34 -7.57
N PRO A 28 -3.76 -12.40 -6.43
CA PRO A 28 -4.79 -11.46 -5.96
C PRO A 28 -4.38 -10.46 -4.84
N GLY A 29 -3.15 -10.53 -4.33
CA GLY A 29 -2.66 -9.71 -3.23
C GLY A 29 -2.76 -8.19 -3.48
N GLU A 30 -2.63 -7.75 -4.74
CA GLU A 30 -2.86 -6.34 -5.12
C GLU A 30 -4.27 -5.84 -4.72
N GLY A 31 -5.31 -6.61 -5.02
CA GLY A 31 -6.69 -6.19 -4.77
C GLY A 31 -6.95 -5.95 -3.29
N ALA A 32 -6.37 -6.79 -2.43
CA ALA A 32 -6.45 -6.65 -0.99
C ALA A 32 -5.76 -5.37 -0.49
N VAL A 33 -4.60 -5.01 -1.05
CA VAL A 33 -3.87 -3.78 -0.72
C VAL A 33 -4.68 -2.56 -1.14
N VAL A 34 -5.12 -2.51 -2.40
CA VAL A 34 -5.86 -1.37 -2.96
C VAL A 34 -7.15 -1.10 -2.18
N ALA A 35 -7.90 -2.15 -1.83
CA ALA A 35 -9.13 -2.03 -1.05
C ALA A 35 -8.90 -1.57 0.40
N ALA A 36 -7.67 -1.67 0.92
CA ALA A 36 -7.32 -1.30 2.30
C ALA A 36 -6.70 0.10 2.40
N LEU A 37 -6.28 0.74 1.30
CA LEU A 37 -5.57 2.02 1.31
C LEU A 37 -6.36 3.14 1.98
N GLY A 38 -7.65 3.27 1.64
CA GLY A 38 -8.52 4.33 2.18
C GLY A 38 -8.66 4.26 3.70
N GLY A 39 -8.85 3.06 4.25
CA GLY A 39 -8.92 2.86 5.70
C GLY A 39 -7.58 3.01 6.43
N ALA A 40 -6.48 3.09 5.69
CA ALA A 40 -5.14 3.31 6.23
C ALA A 40 -4.65 4.76 6.02
N ASN A 41 -5.48 5.70 5.54
CA ASN A 41 -5.06 7.06 5.15
C ASN A 41 -3.84 7.05 4.21
N LEU A 42 -3.79 6.10 3.27
CA LEU A 42 -2.74 6.04 2.26
C LEU A 42 -3.32 6.34 0.88
N ARG A 43 -2.59 7.10 0.09
CA ARG A 43 -2.89 7.37 -1.32
C ARG A 43 -1.89 6.63 -2.19
N ARG A 44 -2.35 5.92 -3.22
CA ARG A 44 -1.46 5.34 -4.23
C ARG A 44 -0.96 6.45 -5.16
N LEU A 45 0.36 6.58 -5.26
CA LEU A 45 1.02 7.50 -6.19
C LEU A 45 1.40 6.78 -7.49
N ASP A 46 2.00 5.60 -7.38
CA ASP A 46 2.44 4.82 -8.54
C ASP A 46 2.18 3.32 -8.32
N ARG A 47 2.07 2.60 -9.42
CA ARG A 47 1.99 1.14 -9.49
C ARG A 47 2.87 0.66 -10.63
N ARG A 48 3.86 -0.17 -10.30
CA ARG A 48 4.66 -0.87 -11.30
C ARG A 48 4.40 -2.37 -11.26
N ALA A 49 4.38 -2.98 -12.43
CA ALA A 49 4.32 -4.42 -12.57
C ALA A 49 5.46 -4.91 -13.45
N GLU A 50 6.14 -5.96 -13.01
CA GLU A 50 7.29 -6.56 -13.70
C GLU A 50 7.27 -8.07 -13.46
N GLY A 51 7.27 -8.87 -14.53
CA GLY A 51 7.29 -10.33 -14.43
C GLY A 51 6.15 -10.93 -13.59
N GLY A 52 4.98 -10.28 -13.53
CA GLY A 52 3.83 -10.70 -12.71
C GLY A 52 3.89 -10.26 -11.23
N TRP A 53 4.96 -9.60 -10.82
CA TRP A 53 5.11 -8.97 -9.50
C TRP A 53 4.72 -7.51 -9.55
N ILE A 54 4.24 -6.98 -8.42
CA ILE A 54 3.67 -5.63 -8.32
C ILE A 54 4.35 -4.89 -7.17
N THR A 55 4.71 -3.63 -7.46
CA THR A 55 5.19 -2.66 -6.49
C THR A 55 4.25 -1.44 -6.46
N PHE A 56 3.90 -0.99 -5.27
CA PHE A 56 3.16 0.23 -5.02
C PHE A 56 4.07 1.29 -4.41
N LEU A 57 3.99 2.51 -4.93
CA LEU A 57 4.42 3.71 -4.22
C LEU A 57 3.18 4.36 -3.61
N LEU A 58 3.20 4.52 -2.30
CA LEU A 58 2.11 5.11 -1.53
C LEU A 58 2.58 6.36 -0.79
N GLU A 59 1.63 7.21 -0.44
CA GLU A 59 1.83 8.41 0.36
C GLU A 59 0.85 8.46 1.53
N LYS A 60 1.37 8.75 2.73
CA LYS A 60 0.54 9.05 3.90
C LYS A 60 -0.24 10.34 3.70
N GLN A 61 -1.56 10.21 3.69
CA GLN A 61 -2.49 11.34 3.78
C GLN A 61 -2.65 11.75 5.25
N PRO A 62 -3.18 12.94 5.57
CA PRO A 62 -3.56 13.29 6.93
C PRO A 62 -4.37 12.18 7.64
#